data_AF-A0A9E4S1A6-F1
#
_entry.id   AF-A0A9E4S1A6-F1
#
_cell.length_a   1.000
_cell.length_b   1.000
_cell.length_c   1.000
_cell.angle_alpha   90.00
_cell.angle_beta   90.00
_cell.angle_gamma   90.00
#
_symmetry.space_group_name_H-M   'P 1'
#
loop_
_entity.id
_entity.type
_entity.pdbx_description
1 polymer ?
#
loop_
_entity_poly.entity_id
_entity_poly.type
_entity_poly.pdbx_seq_one_letter_code
_entity_poly.pdbx_strand_id
1 'polypeptide(L)'
;MRNKLPSLILGFIIGAVIAILFGWLVRPVEYIDTSPDSLRIDFRTDYALMVAESYAEDQDLTLAQVRLAALGPLPVDEYVTQAINYALEQSFGRPDLERLNVLAIALRTLPQPGGIGPP
;
A
#
# COMPACT_ATOMS: atom_id res chain seq x y z
N MET A 1 -19.58 36.19 -48.70
CA MET A 1 -19.22 34.90 -48.07
C MET A 1 -19.79 34.91 -46.65
N ARG A 2 -20.76 34.04 -46.34
CA ARG A 2 -21.48 34.06 -45.07
C ARG A 2 -20.69 33.22 -44.05
N ASN A 3 -20.05 33.85 -43.08
CA ASN A 3 -19.20 33.19 -42.09
C ASN A 3 -20.03 32.18 -41.28
N LYS A 4 -19.92 30.89 -41.63
CA LYS A 4 -20.55 29.76 -40.92
C LYS A 4 -19.70 29.24 -39.75
N LEU A 5 -18.49 29.78 -39.60
CA LEU A 5 -17.58 29.51 -38.49
C LEU A 5 -18.23 29.56 -37.09
N PRO A 6 -19.07 30.57 -36.72
CA PRO A 6 -19.63 30.63 -35.38
C PRO A 6 -20.60 29.48 -35.08
N SER A 7 -21.32 28.98 -36.09
CA SER A 7 -22.24 27.84 -35.93
C SER A 7 -21.50 26.52 -35.69
N LEU A 8 -20.29 26.38 -36.25
CA LEU A 8 -19.46 25.18 -36.08
C LEU A 8 -18.83 25.16 -34.69
N ILE A 9 -18.35 26.30 -34.22
CA ILE A 9 -17.82 26.46 -32.86
C ILE A 9 -18.91 26.19 -31.82
N LEU A 10 -20.12 26.70 -32.05
CA LEU A 10 -21.24 26.49 -31.13
C LEU A 10 -21.62 25.01 -31.01
N GLY A 11 -21.67 24.28 -32.13
CA GLY A 11 -21.91 22.83 -32.11
C GLY A 11 -20.83 22.05 -31.38
N PHE A 12 -19.55 22.43 -31.55
CA PHE A 12 -18.43 21.79 -30.87
C PHE A 12 -18.49 21.99 -29.35
N ILE A 13 -18.77 23.22 -28.89
CA ILE A 13 -18.91 23.53 -27.46
C ILE A 13 -20.03 22.71 -26.84
N ILE A 14 -21.18 22.64 -27.50
CA ILE A 14 -22.33 21.87 -27.00
C ILE A 14 -21.97 20.38 -26.92
N GLY A 15 -21.31 19.82 -27.93
CA GLY A 15 -20.86 18.43 -27.91
C GLY A 15 -19.86 18.13 -26.79
N ALA A 16 -18.89 19.02 -26.57
CA ALA A 16 -17.90 18.88 -25.50
C ALA A 16 -18.55 18.91 -24.10
N VAL A 17 -19.48 19.85 -23.88
CA VAL A 17 -20.24 19.94 -22.62
C VAL A 17 -21.01 18.64 -22.36
N ILE A 18 -21.71 18.12 -23.38
CA ILE A 18 -22.47 16.87 -23.26
C ILE A 18 -21.53 15.70 -22.97
N ALA A 19 -20.41 15.57 -23.68
CA ALA A 19 -19.44 14.49 -23.46
C ALA A 19 -18.82 14.52 -22.05
N ILE A 20 -18.52 15.69 -21.51
CA ILE A 20 -17.99 15.86 -20.15
C ILE A 20 -19.05 15.47 -19.11
N LEU A 21 -20.28 15.95 -19.27
CA LEU A 21 -21.38 15.61 -18.37
C LEU A 21 -21.66 14.10 -18.37
N PHE A 22 -21.65 13.46 -19.55
CA PHE A 22 -21.79 12.01 -19.67
C PHE A 22 -20.61 11.26 -19.06
N GLY A 23 -19.38 11.73 -19.28
CA GLY A 23 -18.16 11.14 -18.71
C GLY A 23 -18.20 11.10 -17.18
N TRP A 24 -18.72 12.16 -16.55
CA TRP A 24 -18.85 12.23 -15.09
C TRP A 24 -20.01 11.39 -14.54
N LEU A 25 -21.12 11.26 -15.27
CA LEU A 25 -22.32 10.57 -14.80
C LEU A 25 -22.24 9.04 -14.92
N VAL A 26 -21.57 8.53 -15.96
CA VAL A 26 -21.45 7.07 -16.22
C VAL A 26 -20.33 6.45 -15.39
N ARG A 27 -19.27 7.22 -15.07
CA ARG A 27 -18.13 6.79 -14.28
C ARG A 27 -17.68 7.95 -13.38
N PRO A 28 -18.23 8.09 -12.16
CA PRO A 28 -17.61 9.00 -11.20
C PRO A 28 -16.14 8.57 -11.06
N VAL A 29 -15.21 9.53 -11.25
CA VAL A 29 -13.81 9.31 -10.86
C VAL A 29 -13.86 9.12 -9.35
N GLU A 30 -13.74 7.88 -8.91
CA GLU A 30 -13.49 7.55 -7.52
C GLU A 30 -12.05 8.00 -7.25
N TYR A 31 -11.91 9.24 -6.81
CA TYR A 31 -10.68 9.70 -6.19
C TYR A 31 -10.56 8.93 -4.87
N ILE A 32 -9.96 7.73 -4.94
CA ILE A 32 -9.53 7.01 -3.75
C ILE A 32 -8.25 7.69 -3.27
N ASP A 33 -8.41 8.87 -2.69
CA ASP A 33 -7.46 9.36 -1.70
C ASP A 33 -7.96 8.92 -0.33
N THR A 34 -7.02 8.68 0.59
CA THR A 34 -7.18 8.64 2.06
C THR A 34 -7.39 7.27 2.74
N SER A 35 -6.27 6.65 3.15
CA SER A 35 -6.05 6.17 4.54
C SER A 35 -4.61 5.62 4.72
N PRO A 36 -3.77 6.16 5.63
CA PRO A 36 -2.49 5.54 6.01
C PRO A 36 -2.64 4.12 6.61
N ASP A 37 -3.83 3.81 7.09
CA ASP A 37 -4.36 2.52 7.54
C ASP A 37 -4.72 1.57 6.38
N SER A 38 -4.84 2.11 5.16
CA SER A 38 -5.04 1.36 3.90
C SER A 38 -3.75 1.19 3.11
N LEU A 39 -2.57 1.29 3.75
CA LEU A 39 -1.31 0.92 3.09
C LEU A 39 -1.54 -0.46 2.48
N ARG A 40 -1.58 -0.55 1.15
CA ARG A 40 -1.90 -1.80 0.47
C ARG A 40 -0.90 -2.86 0.95
N ILE A 41 -1.37 -4.10 1.02
CA ILE A 41 -0.58 -5.20 1.59
C ILE A 41 0.79 -5.34 0.88
N ASP A 42 0.90 -4.92 -0.38
CA ASP A 42 2.16 -4.77 -1.10
C ASP A 42 3.15 -3.84 -0.38
N PHE A 43 2.79 -2.59 -0.09
CA PHE A 43 3.67 -1.63 0.56
C PHE A 43 4.06 -2.05 1.98
N ARG A 44 3.14 -2.68 2.73
CA ARG A 44 3.47 -3.25 4.05
C ARG A 44 4.46 -4.40 3.92
N THR A 45 4.30 -5.23 2.88
CA THR A 45 5.20 -6.34 2.59
C THR A 45 6.57 -5.84 2.19
N ASP A 46 6.65 -4.84 1.31
CA ASP A 46 7.91 -4.22 0.89
C ASP A 46 8.64 -3.58 2.08
N TYR A 47 7.91 -2.88 2.96
CA TYR A 47 8.49 -2.34 4.18
C TYR A 47 8.99 -3.44 5.12
N ALA A 48 8.19 -4.49 5.34
CA ALA A 48 8.61 -5.64 6.16
C ALA A 48 9.84 -6.34 5.58
N LEU A 49 9.96 -6.42 4.25
CA LEU A 49 11.12 -6.97 3.57
C LEU A 49 12.36 -6.10 3.78
N MET A 50 12.25 -4.78 3.63
CA MET A 50 13.35 -3.85 3.94
C MET A 50 13.83 -3.98 5.39
N VAL A 51 12.89 -4.13 6.33
CA VAL A 51 13.23 -4.38 7.74
C VAL A 51 13.92 -5.72 7.90
N ALA A 52 13.47 -6.77 7.22
CA ALA A 52 14.10 -8.10 7.24
C ALA A 52 15.51 -8.09 6.65
N GLU A 53 15.74 -7.30 5.59
CA GLU A 53 17.06 -7.11 4.98
C GLU A 53 18.01 -6.39 5.93
N SER A 54 17.60 -5.26 6.51
CA SER A 54 18.43 -4.56 7.51
C SER A 54 18.67 -5.43 8.74
N TYR A 55 17.69 -6.23 9.19
CA TYR A 55 17.91 -7.19 10.27
C TYR A 55 18.92 -8.28 9.90
N ALA A 56 18.91 -8.77 8.66
CA ALA A 56 19.89 -9.75 8.22
C ALA A 56 21.33 -9.21 8.27
N GLU A 57 21.52 -7.90 8.01
CA GLU A 57 22.83 -7.23 8.07
C GLU A 57 23.23 -6.82 9.49
N ASP A 58 22.34 -6.13 10.20
CA ASP A 58 22.65 -5.50 11.49
C ASP A 58 22.40 -6.43 12.69
N GLN A 59 21.58 -7.49 12.52
CA GLN A 59 21.11 -8.40 13.58
C GLN A 59 20.41 -7.68 14.77
N ASP A 60 19.99 -6.42 14.58
CA ASP A 60 19.30 -5.63 15.60
C ASP A 60 17.79 -5.89 15.58
N LEU A 61 17.37 -6.86 16.39
CA LEU A 61 15.97 -7.25 16.50
C LEU A 61 15.11 -6.19 17.20
N THR A 62 15.69 -5.37 18.08
CA THR A 62 14.96 -4.31 18.79
C THR A 62 14.59 -3.20 17.81
N LEU A 63 15.55 -2.81 16.96
CA LEU A 63 15.32 -1.83 15.91
C LEU A 63 14.31 -2.33 14.87
N ALA A 64 14.38 -3.60 14.48
CA ALA A 64 13.41 -4.23 13.60
C ALA A 64 11.99 -4.18 14.19
N GLN A 65 11.85 -4.46 15.49
CA GLN A 65 10.58 -4.38 16.20
C GLN A 65 9.99 -2.97 16.22
N VAL A 66 10.81 -1.95 16.52
CA VAL A 66 10.37 -0.54 16.52
C VAL A 66 9.91 -0.10 15.12
N ARG A 67 10.65 -0.50 14.08
CA ARG A 67 10.29 -0.20 12.69
C ARG A 67 8.96 -0.83 12.30
N LEU A 68 8.76 -2.12 12.58
CA LEU A 68 7.50 -2.79 12.28
C LEU A 68 6.33 -2.28 13.10
N ALA A 69 6.55 -1.86 14.35
CA ALA A 69 5.52 -1.22 15.17
C ALA A 69 5.02 0.12 14.57
N ALA A 70 5.81 0.75 13.69
CA ALA A 70 5.37 1.94 12.95
C ALA A 70 4.28 1.65 11.90
N LEU A 71 4.08 0.37 11.51
CA LEU A 71 3.01 -0.04 10.60
C LEU A 71 1.61 0.01 11.24
N GLY A 72 1.54 0.19 12.56
CA GLY A 72 0.29 0.40 13.29
C GLY A 72 0.14 -0.50 14.52
N PRO A 73 -1.10 -0.71 14.99
CA PRO A 73 -1.36 -1.31 16.30
C PRO A 73 -1.33 -2.85 16.30
N LEU A 74 -1.19 -3.50 15.15
CA LEU A 74 -1.15 -4.97 15.13
C LEU A 74 0.15 -5.48 15.77
N PRO A 75 0.14 -6.71 16.32
CA PRO A 75 1.35 -7.37 16.75
C PRO A 75 2.39 -7.42 15.63
N VAL A 76 3.65 -7.20 16.00
CA VAL A 76 4.77 -7.11 15.06
C VAL A 76 4.99 -8.41 14.27
N ASP A 77 4.72 -9.56 14.90
CA ASP A 77 4.77 -10.87 14.25
C ASP A 77 3.65 -11.08 13.22
N GLU A 78 2.50 -10.44 13.42
CA GLU A 78 1.38 -10.50 12.50
C GLU A 78 1.70 -9.77 11.20
N TYR A 79 2.35 -8.60 11.25
CA TYR A 79 2.81 -7.89 10.06
C TYR A 79 3.75 -8.74 9.20
N VAL A 80 4.71 -9.42 9.81
CA VAL A 80 5.64 -10.27 9.06
C VAL A 80 4.95 -11.52 8.52
N THR A 81 3.98 -12.07 9.25
CA THR A 81 3.19 -13.22 8.78
C THR A 81 2.32 -12.85 7.58
N GLN A 82 1.67 -11.68 7.62
CA GLN A 82 0.91 -11.15 6.48
C GLN A 82 1.82 -10.90 5.27
N ALA A 83 3.02 -10.35 5.49
CA ALA A 83 4.02 -10.15 4.46
C ALA A 83 4.47 -11.47 3.79
N ILE A 84 4.70 -12.53 4.57
CA ILE A 84 5.04 -13.86 4.03
C ILE A 84 3.91 -14.41 3.17
N ASN A 85 2.66 -14.34 3.64
CA ASN A 85 1.51 -14.85 2.88
C ASN A 85 1.35 -14.11 1.55
N TYR A 86 1.45 -12.77 1.58
CA TYR A 86 1.40 -11.96 0.37
C TYR A 86 2.55 -12.27 -0.59
N ALA A 87 3.77 -12.40 -0.07
CA ALA A 87 4.95 -12.76 -0.85
C ALA A 87 4.81 -14.14 -1.53
N LEU A 88 4.15 -15.11 -0.88
CA LEU A 88 3.83 -16.41 -1.47
C LEU A 88 2.79 -16.29 -2.60
N GLU A 89 1.73 -15.51 -2.39
CA GLU A 89 0.69 -15.27 -3.40
C GLU A 89 1.25 -14.57 -4.65
N GLN A 90 2.15 -13.61 -4.45
CA GLN A 90 2.79 -12.86 -5.53
C GLN A 90 4.05 -13.52 -6.09
N SER A 91 4.40 -14.74 -5.64
CA SER A 91 5.55 -15.51 -6.14
C SER A 91 6.90 -14.77 -6.00
N PHE A 92 7.13 -14.13 -4.85
CA PHE A 92 8.39 -13.47 -4.52
C PHE A 92 9.58 -14.44 -4.56
N GLY A 93 10.79 -13.89 -4.63
CA GLY A 93 12.02 -14.67 -4.66
C GLY A 93 12.22 -15.51 -3.39
N ARG A 94 12.86 -16.67 -3.53
CA ARG A 94 13.27 -17.50 -2.38
C ARG A 94 14.10 -16.72 -1.33
N PRO A 95 15.07 -15.87 -1.72
CA PRO A 95 15.84 -15.09 -0.74
C PRO A 95 14.95 -14.17 0.11
N ASP A 96 13.93 -13.57 -0.50
CA ASP A 96 13.06 -12.59 0.17
C ASP A 96 12.14 -13.30 1.18
N LEU A 97 11.58 -14.45 0.78
CA LEU A 97 10.82 -15.32 1.67
C LEU A 97 11.67 -15.84 2.83
N GLU A 98 12.94 -16.17 2.58
CA GLU A 98 13.86 -16.62 3.61
C GLU A 98 14.15 -15.52 4.64
N ARG A 99 14.43 -14.29 4.19
CA ARG A 99 14.66 -13.15 5.10
C ARG A 99 13.44 -12.86 5.95
N LEU A 100 12.25 -12.81 5.34
CA LEU A 100 10.99 -12.62 6.07
C LEU A 100 10.77 -13.72 7.10
N ASN A 101 11.07 -14.97 6.76
CA ASN A 101 10.91 -16.11 7.67
C ASN A 101 11.92 -16.07 8.84
N VAL A 102 13.17 -15.71 8.57
CA VAL A 102 14.20 -15.51 9.61
C VAL A 102 13.77 -14.43 10.59
N LEU A 103 13.28 -13.29 10.08
CA LEU A 103 12.74 -12.22 10.91
C LEU A 103 11.52 -12.68 11.72
N ALA A 104 10.59 -13.42 11.12
CA ALA A 104 9.40 -13.95 11.81
C ALA A 104 9.77 -14.88 12.97
N ILE A 105 10.77 -15.76 12.77
CA ILE A 105 11.26 -16.66 13.81
C ILE A 105 11.92 -15.85 14.94
N ALA A 106 12.76 -14.88 14.59
CA ALA A 106 13.44 -14.03 15.57
C ALA A 106 12.45 -13.26 16.45
N LEU A 107 11.41 -12.66 15.86
CA LEU A 107 10.41 -11.89 16.59
C LEU A 107 9.62 -12.72 17.60
N ARG A 108 9.38 -14.00 17.34
CA ARG A 108 8.69 -14.91 18.29
C ARG A 108 9.48 -15.16 19.57
N THR A 109 10.78 -14.90 19.56
CA THR A 109 11.65 -15.06 20.74
C THR A 109 11.61 -13.83 21.66
N LEU A 110 11.10 -12.68 21.18
CA LEU A 110 10.96 -11.48 21.99
C LEU A 110 9.57 -11.38 22.61
N PRO A 111 9.45 -10.89 23.86
CA PRO A 111 8.18 -10.42 24.39
C PRO A 111 7.67 -9.27 23.51
N GLN A 112 6.43 -9.38 23.01
CA GLN A 112 5.82 -8.30 22.25
C GLN A 112 5.67 -7.07 23.16
N PRO A 113 6.19 -5.88 22.79
CA PRO A 113 5.89 -4.66 23.49
C PRO A 113 4.38 -4.50 23.44
N GLY A 114 3.76 -4.53 24.61
CA GLY A 114 2.31 -4.62 24.77
C GLY A 114 1.61 -3.65 23.85
N GLY A 115 0.66 -4.17 23.06
CA GLY A 115 -0.17 -3.36 22.19
C GLY A 115 -0.70 -2.17 22.96
N ILE A 116 -0.40 -0.97 22.46
CA ILE A 116 -1.00 0.25 22.97
C ILE A 116 -2.44 0.23 22.43
N GLY A 117 -3.31 -0.54 23.09
CA GLY A 117 -4.73 -0.56 22.81
C GLY A 117 -5.31 0.83 23.11
N PRO A 118 -6.23 1.35 22.29
CA PRO A 118 -6.92 2.59 22.61
C PRO A 118 -7.73 2.43 23.92
N PRO A 119 -7.90 3.51 24.70
CA PRO A 119 -8.59 3.50 25.99
C PRO A 119 -10.07 3.08 25.88
#